data_AF-A0A1Y5RDF2-F1
#
_entry.id   AF-A0A1Y5RDF2-F1
#
_cell.length_a   1.000
_cell.length_b   1.000
_cell.length_c   1.000
_cell.angle_alpha   90.00
_cell.angle_beta   90.00
_cell.angle_gamma   90.00
#
_symmetry.space_group_name_H-M   'P 1'
#
loop_
_entity.id
_entity.type
_entity.pdbx_description
1 polymer ?
#
loop_
_entity_poly.entity_id
_entity_poly.type
_entity_poly.pdbx_seq_one_letter_code
_entity_poly.pdbx_strand_id
1 'polypeptide(L)' 'MTNTQTQLERLHRQIEQETPEKRFRFQPKLHHLITTMNKKGEKIPARTKRLHEKLLEEAIEAQFDNMPV' A
#
# COMPACT_ATOMS: atom_id res chain seq x y z
N MET A 1 -20.25 0.32 -10.95
CA MET A 1 -19.05 -0.54 -10.94
C MET A 1 -17.87 0.30 -10.47
N THR A 2 -17.38 0.13 -9.25
CA THR A 2 -16.21 0.87 -8.76
C THR A 2 -14.96 0.37 -9.48
N ASN A 3 -14.37 1.22 -10.30
CA ASN A 3 -13.16 0.90 -11.06
C ASN A 3 -11.99 0.72 -10.09
N THR A 4 -11.44 -0.49 -10.01
CA THR A 4 -10.38 -0.90 -9.08
C THR A 4 -9.12 -0.03 -9.28
N GLN A 5 -8.88 0.43 -10.50
CA GLN A 5 -7.84 1.41 -10.82
C GLN A 5 -8.08 2.78 -10.16
N THR A 6 -9.29 3.32 -10.20
CA THR A 6 -9.59 4.63 -9.57
C THR A 6 -9.42 4.58 -8.06
N GLN A 7 -9.78 3.45 -7.44
CA GLN A 7 -9.54 3.21 -6.01
C GLN A 7 -8.04 3.18 -5.70
N LEU A 8 -7.26 2.53 -6.57
CA LEU A 8 -5.81 2.46 -6.45
C LEU A 8 -5.15 3.83 -6.54
N GLU A 9 -5.55 4.66 -7.50
CA GLU A 9 -5.01 6.02 -7.66
C GLU A 9 -5.29 6.90 -6.44
N ARG A 10 -6.52 6.84 -5.91
CA ARG A 10 -6.87 7.56 -4.69
C ARG A 10 -6.04 7.09 -3.51
N LEU A 11 -5.87 5.78 -3.37
CA LEU A 11 -5.07 5.21 -2.29
C LEU A 11 -3.60 5.63 -2.41
N HIS A 12 -3.05 5.63 -3.63
CA HIS A 12 -1.68 6.09 -3.90
C HIS A 12 -1.48 7.53 -3.44
N ARG A 13 -2.41 8.42 -3.83
CA ARG A 13 -2.35 9.83 -3.45
C ARG A 13 -2.48 10.04 -1.94
N GLN A 14 -3.32 9.24 -1.27
CA GLN A 14 -3.41 9.28 0.20
C GLN A 14 -2.10 8.84 0.86
N ILE A 15 -1.48 7.78 0.35
CA ILE A 15 -0.20 7.27 0.85
C ILE A 15 0.93 8.29 0.65
N GLU A 16 0.96 8.99 -0.49
CA GLU A 16 1.94 10.05 -0.77
C GLU A 16 1.75 11.30 0.09
N GLN A 17 0.53 11.58 0.54
CA GLN A 17 0.20 12.70 1.41
C GLN A 17 0.42 12.39 2.90
N GLU A 18 0.55 11.12 3.26
CA GLU A 18 0.75 10.66 4.64
C GLU A 18 2.24 10.54 4.99
N THR A 19 2.52 10.65 6.29
CA THR A 19 3.88 10.51 6.81
C THR A 19 4.36 9.06 6.75
N PRO A 20 5.68 8.80 6.68
CA PRO A 20 6.26 7.45 6.78
C PRO A 20 5.67 6.60 7.92
N GLU A 21 5.48 7.22 9.07
CA GLU A 21 4.99 6.60 10.30
C GLU A 21 3.48 6.27 10.27
N LYS A 22 2.75 6.73 9.25
CA LYS A 22 1.32 6.46 9.07
C LYS A 22 1.04 5.70 7.79
N ARG A 23 1.88 5.87 6.76
CA ARG A 23 1.68 5.28 5.45
C ARG A 23 1.80 3.75 5.46
N PHE A 24 2.61 3.17 6.36
CA PHE A 24 2.69 1.71 6.52
C PHE A 24 1.34 1.08 6.90
N ARG A 25 0.45 1.81 7.57
CA ARG A 25 -0.90 1.33 7.93
C ARG A 25 -1.78 1.07 6.71
N PHE A 26 -1.43 1.63 5.55
CA PHE A 26 -2.12 1.41 4.29
C PHE A 26 -1.63 0.16 3.55
N GLN A 27 -0.53 -0.47 3.99
CA GLN A 27 0.00 -1.71 3.43
C GLN A 27 -1.06 -2.82 3.26
N PRO A 28 -1.88 -3.17 4.29
CA PRO A 28 -2.88 -4.23 4.15
C PRO A 28 -4.00 -3.83 3.17
N LYS A 29 -4.38 -2.56 3.14
CA LYS A 29 -5.39 -2.04 2.21
C LYS A 29 -4.90 -2.07 0.76
N LEU A 30 -3.64 -1.70 0.54
CA LEU A 30 -2.98 -1.75 -0.76
C LEU A 30 -2.85 -3.20 -1.24
N HIS A 31 -2.45 -4.12 -0.36
CA HIS A 31 -2.37 -5.54 -0.64
C HIS A 31 -3.71 -6.12 -1.09
N HIS A 32 -4.81 -5.78 -0.39
CA HIS A 32 -6.14 -6.25 -0.74
C HIS A 32 -6.58 -5.78 -2.14
N LEU A 33 -6.28 -4.53 -2.49
CA LEU A 33 -6.55 -3.99 -3.83
C LEU A 33 -5.73 -4.68 -4.92
N ILE A 34 -4.44 -4.91 -4.69
CA ILE A 34 -3.56 -5.65 -5.61
C ILE A 34 -4.10 -7.06 -5.84
N THR A 35 -4.44 -7.79 -4.78
CA THR A 35 -5.01 -9.15 -4.87
C THR A 35 -6.34 -9.14 -5.60
N THR A 36 -7.19 -8.14 -5.37
CA THR A 36 -8.47 -7.99 -6.08
C THR A 36 -8.25 -7.73 -7.56
N MET A 37 -7.32 -6.84 -7.93
CA MET A 37 -6.95 -6.59 -9.33
C MET A 37 -6.39 -7.85 -9.99
N ASN A 38 -5.53 -8.59 -9.30
CA ASN A 38 -4.97 -9.85 -9.79
C ASN A 38 -6.08 -10.90 -10.05
N LYS A 39 -7.02 -11.06 -9.10
CA LYS A 39 -8.17 -11.96 -9.25
C LYS A 39 -9.08 -11.58 -10.43
N LYS A 40 -9.15 -10.30 -10.76
CA LYS A 40 -9.90 -9.79 -11.93
C LYS A 40 -9.11 -9.86 -13.24
N GLY A 41 -7.84 -10.28 -13.22
CA GLY A 41 -6.96 -10.23 -14.39
C GLY A 41 -6.54 -8.81 -14.80
N GLU A 42 -6.70 -7.82 -13.92
CA GLU A 42 -6.33 -6.44 -14.18
C GLU A 42 -4.81 -6.25 -14.05
N LYS A 43 -4.23 -5.42 -14.93
CA LYS A 43 -2.80 -5.07 -14.85
C LYS A 43 -2.53 -4.23 -13.61
N ILE A 44 -1.62 -4.73 -12.76
CA ILE A 44 -1.12 -4.00 -11.59
C ILE A 44 0.01 -3.06 -12.05
N PRO A 45 -0.10 -1.74 -11.84
CA PRO A 45 0.96 -0.79 -12.20
C PRO A 45 2.26 -1.05 -11.45
N ALA A 46 3.41 -0.85 -12.12
CA ALA A 46 4.73 -1.02 -11.50
C ALA A 46 4.93 -0.09 -10.29
N ARG A 47 4.43 1.15 -10.36
CA ARG A 47 4.43 2.10 -9.24
C ARG A 47 3.76 1.54 -7.98
N THR A 48 2.70 0.75 -8.16
CA THR A 48 1.94 0.16 -7.06
C THR A 48 2.72 -0.95 -6.38
N LYS A 49 3.44 -1.78 -7.17
CA LYS A 49 4.31 -2.82 -6.62
C LYS A 49 5.43 -2.22 -5.78
N ARG A 50 6.13 -1.21 -6.32
CA ARG A 50 7.18 -0.47 -5.61
C ARG A 50 6.67 0.17 -4.32
N LEU A 51 5.47 0.78 -4.38
CA LEU A 51 4.85 1.36 -3.19
C LEU A 51 4.56 0.28 -2.14
N HIS A 52 4.03 -0.87 -2.56
CA HIS A 52 3.74 -1.98 -1.66
C HIS A 52 5.00 -2.50 -0.95
N GLU A 53 6.09 -2.69 -1.68
CA GLU A 53 7.39 -3.11 -1.13
C GLU A 53 7.89 -2.10 -0.09
N LYS A 54 7.90 -0.81 -0.44
CA LYS A 54 8.30 0.27 0.46
C LYS A 54 7.48 0.32 1.75
N LEU A 55 6.16 0.18 1.65
CA LEU A 55 5.29 0.15 2.83
C LEU A 55 5.53 -1.07 3.72
N LEU A 56 6.00 -2.18 3.13
CA LEU A 56 6.29 -3.42 3.84
C LEU A 56 7.59 -3.27 4.63
N GLU A 57 8.62 -2.68 4.02
CA GLU A 57 9.88 -2.31 4.69
C GLU A 57 9.62 -1.37 5.88
N GLU A 58 8.81 -0.32 5.69
CA GLU A 58 8.47 0.62 6.76
C GLU A 58 7.62 0.01 7.87
N ALA A 59 6.72 -0.91 7.53
CA ALA A 59 5.94 -1.63 8.53
C ALA A 59 6.82 -2.56 9.38
N ILE A 60 7.88 -3.10 8.79
CA ILE A 60 8.90 -3.89 9.50
C ILE A 60 9.67 -2.94 10.42
N GLU A 61 10.24 -1.85 9.91
CA GLU A 61 10.99 -0.86 10.70
C GLU A 61 10.18 -0.31 11.88
N ALA A 62 8.91 0.08 11.64
CA ALA A 62 8.03 0.60 12.68
C ALA A 62 7.67 -0.43 13.77
N GLN A 63 7.72 -1.73 13.47
CA GLN A 63 7.55 -2.77 14.48
C GLN A 63 8.79 -2.91 15.38
N PHE A 64 9.98 -2.62 14.87
CA PHE A 64 11.23 -2.67 15.64
C PHE A 64 11.45 -1.40 16.48
N ASP A 65 11.08 -0.23 15.95
CA ASP A 65 11.23 1.07 16.64
C ASP A 65 10.36 1.19 17.91
N ASN A 66 9.30 0.40 18.00
CA ASN A 66 8.36 0.42 19.13
C ASN A 66 8.67 -0.64 20.21
N MET A 67 9.84 -1.28 20.16
CA MET A 67 10.30 -2.15 21.25
C MET A 67 10.96 -1.28 22.33
N PRO A 68 10.38 -1.16 23.54
CA PRO A 68 11.11 -0.55 24.64
C PRO A 68 12.30 -1.46 24.98
N VAL A 69 13.50 -0.88 24.99
CA VAL A 69 14.65 -1.49 25.68
C VAL A 69 14.42 -1.50 27.17
#